data_AF-A0A519V3T7-F1
#
_entry.id   AF-A0A519V3T7-F1
#
_cell.length_a   1.000
_cell.length_b   1.000
_cell.length_c   1.000
_cell.angle_alpha   90.00
_cell.angle_beta   90.00
_cell.angle_gamma   90.00
#
_symmetry.space_group_name_H-M   'P 1'
#
loop_
_entity.id
_entity.type
_entity.pdbx_description
1 polymer ?
#
loop_
_entity_poly.entity_id
_entity_poly.type
_entity_poly.pdbx_seq_one_letter_code
_entity_poly.pdbx_strand_id
1 'polypeptide(L)'
;MHGAQLAGSHHRVAGGDAGASELSAVHRYQPATGGPQLLVLHRQSGQPLAGVSARATYQRYDRANRQTVQRRSAVLLTNALGIVELPAAITDTSGQPDEQVPQVQLWRGTDTLTVENMGNYYAGNQRDDTDTKCFLFTDRAIYRPGQTVYFKGILVETQGGKTRLLAKAEQEVELQDTNDDTVRKLSFVTNEFGSFNGSFVLPSGLLNGNFKLSADDGELSFSVEDYKRPTFYVQLDSVPGRPQLGQPITATGRALAYAGQATDGAAVSYRIVRRELWPLFDYGRPGRRGGYWPGRGGQQEIAHGTTTTDA
;
A
#
# COMPACT_ATOMS: atom_id res chain seq x y z
N MET A 1 21.28 30.01 -51.08
CA MET A 1 21.33 30.73 -49.79
C MET A 1 19.93 31.18 -49.44
N HIS A 2 19.31 30.58 -48.43
CA HIS A 2 18.24 31.20 -47.64
C HIS A 2 18.07 30.34 -46.39
N GLY A 3 18.66 30.81 -45.28
CA GLY A 3 18.42 30.25 -43.95
C GLY A 3 17.28 31.04 -43.31
N ALA A 4 16.19 30.35 -42.98
CA ALA A 4 15.15 30.90 -42.11
C ALA A 4 15.57 30.63 -40.66
N GLN A 5 15.75 31.72 -39.92
CA GLN A 5 16.12 31.74 -38.51
C GLN A 5 14.84 31.56 -37.67
N LEU A 6 14.73 30.45 -36.94
CA LEU A 6 13.67 30.24 -35.95
C LEU A 6 14.32 30.00 -34.59
N ALA A 7 14.52 31.06 -33.83
CA ALA A 7 14.86 30.98 -32.43
C ALA A 7 14.16 32.12 -31.67
N GLY A 8 12.89 31.91 -31.35
CA GLY A 8 12.21 32.67 -30.31
C GLY A 8 12.63 32.12 -28.96
N SER A 9 13.58 32.79 -28.30
CA SER A 9 14.06 32.42 -26.96
C SER A 9 13.03 32.84 -25.90
N HIS A 10 12.06 31.96 -25.62
CA HIS A 10 11.24 32.08 -24.42
C HIS A 10 12.05 31.63 -23.19
N HIS A 11 12.71 32.57 -22.53
CA HIS A 11 13.35 32.32 -21.23
C HIS A 11 12.26 32.12 -20.17
N ARG A 12 12.08 30.88 -19.72
CA ARG A 12 11.27 30.56 -18.54
C ARG A 12 12.17 30.68 -17.31
N VAL A 13 11.85 31.61 -16.42
CA VAL A 13 12.49 31.70 -15.10
C VAL A 13 11.79 30.69 -14.18
N ALA A 14 12.56 29.77 -13.62
CA ALA A 14 12.11 28.90 -12.54
C ALA A 14 12.58 29.52 -11.22
N GLY A 15 11.64 29.73 -10.30
CA GLY A 15 11.92 30.10 -8.91
C GLY A 15 11.67 28.90 -8.00
N GLY A 16 12.47 28.76 -6.95
CA GLY A 16 12.30 27.77 -5.90
C GLY A 16 12.76 28.34 -4.57
N ASP A 17 12.06 27.97 -3.50
CA ASP A 17 12.42 28.33 -2.13
C ASP A 17 13.16 27.15 -1.49
N ALA A 18 14.27 27.44 -0.81
CA ALA A 18 15.03 26.45 -0.04
C ALA A 18 15.29 27.01 1.36
N GLY A 19 14.92 26.24 2.38
CA GLY A 19 15.19 26.55 3.78
C GLY A 19 16.24 25.60 4.35
N ALA A 20 17.22 26.15 5.08
CA ALA A 20 18.16 25.37 5.88
C ALA A 20 17.78 25.53 7.36
N SER A 21 17.68 24.41 8.08
CA SER A 21 17.39 24.39 9.52
C SER A 21 18.12 23.22 10.15
N GLU A 22 18.63 23.41 11.37
CA GLU A 22 19.22 22.34 12.19
C GLU A 22 18.13 21.57 12.95
N LEU A 23 16.90 22.07 12.96
CA LEU A 23 15.76 21.39 13.55
C LEU A 23 15.24 20.28 12.64
N SER A 24 14.81 19.18 13.24
CA SER A 24 14.03 18.12 12.62
C SER A 24 12.87 17.78 13.54
N ALA A 25 11.73 17.38 12.99
CA ALA A 25 10.56 17.06 13.78
C ALA A 25 9.87 15.80 13.24
N VAL A 26 9.53 14.92 14.17
CA VAL A 26 8.66 13.77 13.93
C VAL A 26 7.39 13.98 14.74
N HIS A 27 6.24 13.66 14.18
CA HIS A 27 4.95 13.85 14.85
C HIS A 27 4.17 12.54 14.94
N ARG A 28 3.36 12.41 15.99
CA ARG A 28 2.42 11.30 16.19
C ARG A 28 1.16 11.77 16.89
N TYR A 29 0.10 10.99 16.80
CA TYR A 29 -1.10 11.20 17.61
C TYR A 29 -0.90 10.61 19.01
N GLN A 30 -1.27 11.36 20.05
CA GLN A 30 -1.23 10.90 21.43
C GLN A 30 -2.65 10.68 21.97
N PRO A 31 -3.11 9.42 22.11
CA PRO A 31 -4.50 9.12 22.52
C PRO A 31 -4.88 9.70 23.88
N ALA A 32 -3.93 9.75 24.82
CA ALA A 32 -4.18 10.24 26.19
C ALA A 32 -4.53 11.73 26.25
N THR A 33 -4.01 12.54 25.32
CA THR A 33 -4.21 14.00 25.28
C THR A 33 -5.13 14.42 24.14
N GLY A 34 -5.45 13.49 23.23
CA GLY A 34 -6.30 13.73 22.06
C GLY A 34 -5.66 14.64 21.01
N GLY A 35 -4.38 15.02 21.19
CA GLY A 35 -3.67 16.00 20.37
C GLY A 35 -2.42 15.44 19.70
N PRO A 36 -1.87 16.18 18.70
CA PRO A 36 -0.61 15.81 18.09
C PRO A 36 0.56 16.07 19.04
N GLN A 37 1.49 15.13 19.11
CA GLN A 37 2.74 15.23 19.83
C GLN A 37 3.89 15.32 18.84
N LEU A 38 4.82 16.26 19.06
CA LEU A 38 6.03 16.39 18.26
C LEU A 38 7.25 16.00 19.08
N LEU A 39 8.16 15.27 18.46
CA LEU A 39 9.53 15.06 18.91
C LEU A 39 10.47 15.89 18.04
N VAL A 40 11.15 16.84 18.65
CA VAL A 40 12.08 17.76 17.99
C VAL A 40 13.52 17.31 18.24
N LEU A 41 14.28 17.13 17.16
CA LEU A 41 15.63 16.59 17.16
C LEU A 41 16.58 17.54 16.43
N HIS A 42 17.88 17.44 16.74
CA HIS A 42 18.93 18.00 15.92
C HIS A 42 19.08 17.16 14.64
N ARG A 43 18.96 17.78 13.48
CA ARG A 43 18.84 17.11 12.18
C ARG A 43 20.03 16.21 11.84
N GLN A 44 21.24 16.59 12.23
CA GLN A 44 22.46 15.82 11.92
C GLN A 44 22.78 14.74 12.96
N SER A 45 22.55 15.03 14.25
CA SER A 45 22.97 14.14 15.35
C SER A 45 21.83 13.27 15.88
N GLY A 46 20.57 13.58 15.54
CA GLY A 46 19.39 12.90 16.06
C GLY A 46 19.11 13.15 17.55
N GLN A 47 19.86 14.03 18.21
CA GLN A 47 19.69 14.29 19.64
C GLN A 47 18.42 15.11 19.92
N PRO A 48 17.66 14.78 20.98
CA PRO A 48 16.46 15.54 21.35
C PRO A 48 16.81 16.97 21.78
N LEU A 49 16.01 17.94 21.33
CA LEU A 49 16.23 19.36 21.58
C LEU A 49 15.18 19.94 22.54
N ALA A 50 15.59 20.29 23.76
CA ALA A 50 14.77 20.94 24.77
C ALA A 50 14.66 22.47 24.58
N GLY A 51 13.56 23.09 25.02
CA GLY A 51 13.38 24.54 24.94
C GLY A 51 13.21 25.11 23.52
N VAL A 52 12.90 24.26 22.53
CA VAL A 52 12.48 24.73 21.19
C VAL A 52 11.05 25.23 21.31
N SER A 53 10.79 26.42 20.75
CA SER A 53 9.46 27.01 20.75
C SER A 53 8.62 26.43 19.62
N ALA A 54 7.39 26.05 19.92
CA ALA A 54 6.44 25.46 18.98
C ALA A 54 5.12 26.23 18.99
N ARG A 55 4.57 26.49 17.80
CA ARG A 55 3.26 27.11 17.63
C ARG A 55 2.49 26.42 16.51
N ALA A 56 1.34 25.86 16.86
CA ALA A 56 0.44 25.23 15.91
C ALA A 56 -0.57 26.24 15.36
N THR A 57 -0.84 26.16 14.05
CA THR A 57 -1.99 26.79 13.43
C THR A 57 -3.04 25.71 13.18
N TYR A 58 -4.23 25.91 13.71
CA TYR A 58 -5.43 25.11 13.47
C TYR A 58 -6.31 25.83 12.46
N GLN A 59 -6.95 25.07 11.58
CA GLN A 59 -7.87 25.55 10.56
C GLN A 59 -9.15 24.74 10.60
N ARG A 60 -10.31 25.42 10.58
CA ARG A 60 -11.61 24.80 10.37
C ARG A 60 -12.42 25.55 9.33
N TYR A 61 -13.31 24.85 8.64
CA TYR A 61 -14.20 25.45 7.65
C TYR A 61 -15.56 25.74 8.28
N ASP A 62 -15.84 27.02 8.55
CA ASP A 62 -17.16 27.46 9.00
C ASP A 62 -18.15 27.39 7.83
N ARG A 63 -19.04 26.38 7.88
CA ARG A 63 -20.03 26.12 6.83
C ARG A 63 -21.12 27.19 6.77
N ALA A 64 -21.47 27.81 7.90
CA ALA A 64 -22.52 28.83 7.95
C ALA A 64 -22.07 30.11 7.24
N ASN A 65 -20.80 30.50 7.44
CA ASN A 65 -20.22 31.69 6.83
C ASN A 65 -19.42 31.41 5.55
N ARG A 66 -19.26 30.14 5.17
CA ARG A 66 -18.44 29.66 4.03
C ARG A 66 -17.00 30.20 4.06
N GLN A 67 -16.39 30.22 5.24
CA GLN A 67 -15.05 30.79 5.46
C GLN A 67 -14.17 29.85 6.27
N THR A 68 -12.86 29.90 6.01
CA THR A 68 -11.87 29.17 6.82
C THR A 68 -11.46 30.04 8.01
N VAL A 69 -11.69 29.55 9.23
CA VAL A 69 -11.31 30.22 10.47
C VAL A 69 -10.01 29.60 10.97
N GLN A 70 -9.06 30.44 11.38
CA GLN A 70 -7.77 30.02 11.92
C GLN A 70 -7.68 30.28 13.42
N ARG A 71 -7.15 29.30 14.17
CA ARG A 71 -6.81 29.43 15.58
C ARG A 71 -5.33 29.11 15.76
N ARG A 72 -4.59 29.90 16.53
CA ARG A 72 -3.19 29.61 16.84
C ARG A 72 -3.07 29.14 18.28
N SER A 73 -2.23 28.14 18.53
CA SER A 73 -1.88 27.75 19.90
C SER A 73 -1.08 28.86 20.60
N ALA A 74 -1.01 28.76 21.93
CA ALA A 74 0.05 29.40 22.69
C ALA A 74 1.42 28.87 22.24
N VAL A 75 2.49 29.62 22.56
CA VAL A 75 3.86 29.14 22.34
C VAL A 75 4.17 28.10 23.41
N LEU A 76 4.53 26.91 22.97
CA LEU A 76 4.88 25.79 23.82
C LEU A 76 6.37 25.50 23.69
N LEU A 77 6.98 25.03 24.77
CA LEU A 77 8.40 24.67 24.80
C LEU A 77 8.55 23.16 24.83
N THR A 78 9.52 22.63 24.09
CA THR A 78 9.88 21.22 24.18
C THR A 78 10.50 20.90 25.54
N ASN A 79 10.16 19.74 26.09
CA ASN A 79 10.71 19.25 27.35
C ASN A 79 12.15 18.69 27.16
N ALA A 80 12.76 18.16 28.24
CA ALA A 80 14.10 17.58 28.21
C ALA A 80 14.28 16.42 27.20
N LEU A 81 13.19 15.76 26.83
CA LEU A 81 13.16 14.68 25.83
C LEU A 81 12.93 15.20 24.40
N GLY A 82 12.88 16.52 24.20
CA GLY A 82 12.58 17.16 22.92
C GLY A 82 11.11 17.06 22.53
N ILE A 83 10.22 16.70 23.45
CA ILE A 83 8.80 16.46 23.18
C ILE A 83 7.99 17.72 23.48
N VAL A 84 7.04 18.05 22.60
CA VAL A 84 6.00 19.05 22.84
C VAL A 84 4.63 18.46 22.51
N GLU A 85 3.68 18.64 23.43
CA GLU A 85 2.30 18.23 23.26
C GLU A 85 1.46 19.42 22.84
N LEU A 86 0.86 19.34 21.65
CA LEU A 86 0.01 20.39 21.15
C LEU A 86 -1.43 20.20 21.65
N PRO A 87 -2.20 21.30 21.80
CA PRO A 87 -3.60 21.20 22.16
C PRO A 87 -4.37 20.30 21.19
N ALA A 88 -5.35 19.57 21.71
CA ALA A 88 -6.29 18.84 20.86
C ALA A 88 -6.99 19.79 19.87
N ALA A 89 -7.32 19.25 18.70
CA ALA A 89 -8.22 19.91 17.76
C ALA A 89 -9.61 20.07 18.41
N ILE A 90 -10.29 21.18 18.13
CA ILE A 90 -11.68 21.33 18.57
C ILE A 90 -12.53 20.29 17.82
N THR A 91 -13.33 19.52 18.57
CA THR A 91 -14.29 18.56 18.03
C THR A 91 -15.63 19.24 17.78
N ASP A 92 -16.36 18.76 16.77
CA ASP A 92 -17.76 19.13 16.57
C ASP A 92 -18.69 18.47 17.60
N THR A 93 -19.99 18.76 17.51
CA THR A 93 -21.05 18.18 18.36
C THR A 93 -21.19 16.66 18.20
N SER A 94 -20.61 16.06 17.16
CA SER A 94 -20.54 14.62 16.94
C SER A 94 -19.24 13.98 17.44
N GLY A 95 -18.36 14.75 18.09
CA GLY A 95 -17.09 14.27 18.62
C GLY A 95 -16.03 14.01 17.53
N GLN A 96 -16.26 14.44 16.29
CA GLN A 96 -15.29 14.34 15.21
C GLN A 96 -14.38 15.57 15.20
N PRO A 97 -13.07 15.42 14.92
CA PRO A 97 -12.17 16.57 14.83
C PRO A 97 -12.58 17.46 13.63
N ASP A 98 -13.07 18.66 13.91
CA ASP A 98 -13.50 19.67 12.92
C ASP A 98 -12.37 20.65 12.56
N GLU A 99 -11.30 20.66 13.37
CA GLU A 99 -10.08 21.42 13.13
C GLU A 99 -8.93 20.53 12.63
N GLN A 100 -8.27 20.97 11.57
CA GLN A 100 -7.03 20.39 11.06
C GLN A 100 -5.82 21.21 11.50
N VAL A 101 -4.65 20.57 11.60
CA VAL A 101 -3.38 21.24 11.86
C VAL A 101 -2.58 21.30 10.55
N PRO A 102 -2.78 22.31 9.69
CA PRO A 102 -2.02 22.44 8.44
C PRO A 102 -0.52 22.64 8.66
N GLN A 103 -0.13 23.32 9.74
CA GLN A 103 1.27 23.64 10.00
C GLN A 103 1.57 23.84 11.48
N VAL A 104 2.80 23.49 11.86
CA VAL A 104 3.41 23.85 13.14
C VAL A 104 4.74 24.54 12.87
N GLN A 105 4.89 25.74 13.42
CA GLN A 105 6.12 26.49 13.36
C GLN A 105 6.97 26.16 14.58
N LEU A 106 8.21 25.73 14.35
CA LEU A 106 9.23 25.48 15.34
C LEU A 106 10.33 26.53 15.19
N TRP A 107 10.85 27.05 16.31
CA TRP A 107 12.00 27.94 16.25
C TRP A 107 12.87 27.88 17.51
N ARG A 108 14.16 28.11 17.31
CA ARG A 108 15.16 28.30 18.36
C ARG A 108 16.13 29.40 17.90
N GLY A 109 16.07 30.56 18.56
CA GLY A 109 16.84 31.73 18.11
C GLY A 109 16.38 32.16 16.72
N THR A 110 17.30 32.17 15.76
CA THR A 110 17.06 32.50 14.35
C THR A 110 16.73 31.29 13.48
N ASP A 111 16.92 30.07 14.00
CA ASP A 111 16.62 28.84 13.25
C ASP A 111 15.12 28.53 13.34
N THR A 112 14.48 28.34 12.18
CA THR A 112 13.04 28.12 12.04
C THR A 112 12.75 26.93 11.16
N LEU A 113 11.80 26.09 11.56
CA LEU A 113 11.30 24.97 10.80
C LEU A 113 9.77 25.02 10.77
N THR A 114 9.19 24.99 9.57
CA THR A 114 7.75 24.77 9.40
C THR A 114 7.52 23.30 9.11
N VAL A 115 6.76 22.64 9.98
CA VAL A 115 6.26 21.30 9.77
C VAL A 115 4.88 21.43 9.14
N GLU A 116 4.81 21.17 7.84
CA GLU A 116 3.56 21.25 7.07
C GLU A 116 2.81 19.92 7.06
N ASN A 117 1.53 19.99 6.69
CA ASN A 117 0.67 18.86 6.42
C ASN A 117 0.58 17.86 7.57
N MET A 118 0.47 18.37 8.80
CA MET A 118 0.10 17.59 9.97
C MET A 118 -1.41 17.25 9.95
N GLY A 119 -2.05 17.25 8.77
CA GLY A 119 -3.50 17.33 8.60
C GLY A 119 -4.21 16.03 8.21
N ASN A 120 -3.47 14.94 7.95
CA ASN A 120 -4.06 13.61 7.75
C ASN A 120 -3.92 12.74 9.00
N TYR A 121 -4.16 13.33 10.18
CA TYR A 121 -4.53 12.55 11.34
C TYR A 121 -5.93 12.02 11.09
N TYR A 122 -6.00 10.87 10.41
CA TYR A 122 -6.94 9.89 10.91
C TYR A 122 -6.49 9.67 12.35
N ALA A 123 -7.18 10.32 13.30
CA ALA A 123 -7.57 9.57 14.47
C ALA A 123 -8.19 8.33 13.84
N GLY A 124 -7.40 7.25 13.72
CA GLY A 124 -8.00 5.95 13.54
C GLY A 124 -9.07 5.97 14.60
N ASN A 125 -10.33 5.85 14.17
CA ASN A 125 -11.40 5.57 15.08
C ASN A 125 -10.94 4.29 15.79
N GLN A 126 -10.12 4.41 16.84
CA GLN A 126 -10.06 3.49 17.95
C GLN A 126 -11.38 3.70 18.67
N ARG A 127 -12.46 3.46 17.93
CA ARG A 127 -13.56 2.78 18.55
C ARG A 127 -12.90 1.50 19.08
N ASP A 128 -13.19 1.15 20.32
CA ASP A 128 -13.01 -0.22 20.80
C ASP A 128 -13.98 -1.17 20.06
N ASP A 129 -14.19 -0.93 18.77
CA ASP A 129 -14.95 -1.77 17.87
C ASP A 129 -14.15 -3.06 17.77
N THR A 130 -14.82 -4.13 18.16
CA THR A 130 -14.36 -5.48 17.99
C THR A 130 -14.30 -5.77 16.49
N ASP A 131 -13.09 -5.99 15.96
CA ASP A 131 -12.88 -6.40 14.57
C ASP A 131 -12.65 -7.90 14.51
N THR A 132 -13.62 -8.64 13.97
CA THR A 132 -13.49 -10.08 13.74
C THR A 132 -12.97 -10.32 12.33
N LYS A 133 -12.05 -11.28 12.19
CA LYS A 133 -11.48 -11.65 10.90
C LYS A 133 -11.30 -13.14 10.77
N CYS A 134 -11.77 -13.69 9.66
CA CYS A 134 -11.59 -15.08 9.28
C CYS A 134 -10.50 -15.21 8.21
N PHE A 135 -9.42 -15.90 8.53
CA PHE A 135 -8.38 -16.25 7.56
C PHE A 135 -8.66 -17.63 6.97
N LEU A 136 -8.94 -17.66 5.67
CA LEU A 136 -9.17 -18.88 4.92
C LEU A 136 -7.91 -19.28 4.13
N PHE A 137 -7.63 -20.58 4.10
CA PHE A 137 -6.52 -21.18 3.38
C PHE A 137 -7.01 -22.42 2.64
N THR A 138 -6.48 -22.65 1.44
CA THR A 138 -6.69 -23.87 0.67
C THR A 138 -5.37 -24.61 0.42
N ASP A 139 -5.43 -25.90 0.10
CA ASP A 139 -4.23 -26.69 -0.21
C ASP A 139 -3.57 -26.25 -1.54
N ARG A 140 -4.33 -25.63 -2.45
CA ARG A 140 -3.88 -25.15 -3.76
C ARG A 140 -4.60 -23.85 -4.12
N ALA A 141 -3.96 -23.06 -4.99
CA ALA A 141 -4.59 -21.89 -5.60
C ALA A 141 -5.41 -22.23 -6.86
N ILE A 142 -5.25 -23.44 -7.42
CA ILE A 142 -5.89 -23.89 -8.66
C ILE A 142 -6.34 -25.35 -8.60
N TYR A 143 -7.58 -25.60 -9.01
CA TYR A 143 -8.23 -26.92 -9.03
C TYR A 143 -8.84 -27.21 -10.40
N ARG A 144 -9.19 -28.47 -10.63
CA ARG A 144 -10.00 -28.89 -11.78
C ARG A 144 -11.44 -29.13 -11.37
N PRO A 145 -12.40 -29.02 -12.30
CA PRO A 145 -13.77 -29.45 -12.07
C PRO A 145 -13.81 -30.90 -11.53
N GLY A 146 -14.68 -31.17 -10.54
CA GLY A 146 -14.76 -32.48 -9.88
C GLY A 146 -13.75 -32.71 -8.74
N GLN A 147 -12.72 -31.87 -8.58
CA GLN A 147 -11.77 -32.02 -7.47
C GLN A 147 -12.36 -31.60 -6.13
N THR A 148 -11.84 -32.18 -5.07
CA THR A 148 -12.14 -31.75 -3.70
C THR A 148 -11.18 -30.62 -3.30
N VAL A 149 -11.74 -29.49 -2.92
CA VAL A 149 -11.05 -28.35 -2.32
C VAL A 149 -11.02 -28.57 -0.82
N TYR A 150 -9.83 -28.73 -0.24
CA TYR A 150 -9.66 -28.77 1.20
C TYR A 150 -9.30 -27.37 1.70
N PHE A 151 -9.93 -26.94 2.79
CA PHE A 151 -9.67 -25.63 3.36
C PHE A 151 -9.56 -25.64 4.87
N LYS A 152 -8.87 -24.63 5.40
CA LYS A 152 -8.75 -24.32 6.82
C LYS A 152 -9.12 -22.87 7.05
N GLY A 153 -9.95 -22.63 8.06
CA GLY A 153 -10.26 -21.30 8.57
C GLY A 153 -9.62 -21.06 9.94
N ILE A 154 -9.19 -19.83 10.20
CA ILE A 154 -8.73 -19.35 11.51
C ILE A 154 -9.42 -18.03 11.81
N LEU A 155 -10.19 -18.01 12.90
CA LEU A 155 -10.98 -16.86 13.33
C LEU A 155 -10.24 -16.12 14.46
N VAL A 156 -10.01 -14.84 14.24
CA VAL A 156 -9.40 -13.94 15.22
C VAL A 156 -10.30 -12.75 15.49
N GLU A 157 -10.18 -12.21 16.69
CA GLU A 157 -10.83 -10.97 17.09
C GLU A 157 -9.76 -9.98 17.56
N THR A 158 -9.84 -8.75 17.09
CA THR A 158 -8.96 -7.67 17.51
C THR A 158 -9.77 -6.60 18.23
N GLN A 159 -9.40 -6.31 19.47
CA GLN A 159 -10.00 -5.25 20.27
C GLN A 159 -8.89 -4.42 20.94
N GLY A 160 -8.95 -3.09 20.78
CA GLY A 160 -7.96 -2.18 21.39
C GLY A 160 -6.50 -2.50 21.02
N GLY A 161 -6.27 -3.02 19.81
CA GLY A 161 -4.95 -3.43 19.32
C GLY A 161 -4.43 -4.76 19.90
N LYS A 162 -5.24 -5.50 20.63
CA LYS A 162 -4.94 -6.87 21.11
C LYS A 162 -5.73 -7.87 20.29
N THR A 163 -5.05 -8.86 19.73
CA THR A 163 -5.67 -9.94 18.95
C THR A 163 -5.77 -11.21 19.78
N ARG A 164 -6.95 -11.85 19.75
CA ARG A 164 -7.21 -13.16 20.38
C ARG A 164 -7.85 -14.13 19.40
N LEU A 165 -7.68 -15.43 19.65
CA LEU A 165 -8.35 -16.48 18.89
C LEU A 165 -9.79 -16.64 19.39
N LEU A 166 -10.74 -16.78 18.47
CA LEU A 166 -12.15 -17.03 18.81
C LEU A 166 -12.45 -18.52 18.77
N ALA A 167 -12.44 -19.16 19.94
CA ALA A 167 -12.81 -20.56 20.11
C ALA A 167 -14.32 -20.75 20.32
N LYS A 168 -14.86 -21.90 19.88
CA LYS A 168 -16.28 -22.27 19.98
C LYS A 168 -17.25 -21.27 19.34
N ALA A 169 -16.78 -20.56 18.31
CA ALA A 169 -17.58 -19.63 17.52
C ALA A 169 -18.18 -20.36 16.32
N GLU A 170 -19.44 -20.08 16.01
CA GLU A 170 -20.09 -20.56 14.79
C GLU A 170 -19.57 -19.76 13.59
N GLN A 171 -19.37 -20.46 12.48
CA GLN A 171 -18.94 -19.88 11.21
C GLN A 171 -19.64 -20.59 10.07
N GLU A 172 -20.15 -19.82 9.12
CA GLU A 172 -20.73 -20.36 7.91
C GLU A 172 -19.78 -20.14 6.73
N VAL A 173 -19.56 -21.18 5.92
CA VAL A 173 -18.71 -21.10 4.74
C VAL A 173 -19.50 -21.46 3.50
N GLU A 174 -19.50 -20.54 2.56
CA GLU A 174 -20.10 -20.66 1.24
C GLU A 174 -19.03 -20.90 0.17
N LEU A 175 -19.28 -21.86 -0.71
CA LEU A 175 -18.60 -21.96 -1.99
C LEU A 175 -19.42 -21.20 -3.03
N GLN A 176 -18.83 -20.19 -3.65
CA GLN A 176 -19.41 -19.40 -4.73
C GLN A 176 -18.67 -19.66 -6.05
N ASP A 177 -19.41 -19.69 -7.16
CA ASP A 177 -18.84 -19.87 -8.49
C ASP A 177 -18.36 -18.55 -9.12
N THR A 178 -17.95 -18.61 -10.39
CA THR A 178 -17.45 -17.46 -11.15
C THR A 178 -18.47 -16.32 -11.31
N ASN A 179 -19.77 -16.58 -11.12
CA ASN A 179 -20.83 -15.56 -11.18
C ASN A 179 -21.23 -15.06 -9.79
N ASP A 180 -20.47 -15.40 -8.75
CA ASP A 180 -20.80 -15.18 -7.33
C ASP A 180 -22.06 -15.95 -6.86
N ASP A 181 -22.52 -16.95 -7.61
CA ASP A 181 -23.66 -17.78 -7.22
C ASP A 181 -23.24 -18.82 -6.16
N THR A 182 -23.99 -18.91 -5.06
CA THR A 182 -23.72 -19.90 -3.99
C THR A 182 -23.98 -21.32 -4.47
N VAL A 183 -22.91 -22.10 -4.63
CA VAL A 183 -22.93 -23.51 -5.03
C VAL A 183 -23.28 -24.41 -3.84
N ARG A 184 -22.68 -24.13 -2.68
CA ARG A 184 -22.91 -24.91 -1.45
C ARG A 184 -22.56 -24.09 -0.22
N LYS A 185 -23.23 -24.41 0.89
CA LYS A 185 -23.03 -23.80 2.21
C LYS A 185 -22.83 -24.88 3.26
N LEU A 186 -21.90 -24.66 4.18
CA LEU A 186 -21.62 -25.56 5.30
C LEU A 186 -21.34 -24.73 6.58
N SER A 187 -21.87 -25.19 7.71
CA SER A 187 -21.67 -24.56 9.01
C SER A 187 -20.59 -25.30 9.81
N PHE A 188 -19.76 -24.55 10.54
CA PHE A 188 -18.65 -25.03 11.34
C PHE A 188 -18.64 -24.38 12.72
N VAL A 189 -17.95 -25.00 13.66
CA VAL A 189 -17.64 -24.43 14.98
C VAL A 189 -16.13 -24.45 15.18
N THR A 190 -15.55 -23.32 15.57
CA THR A 190 -14.09 -23.24 15.81
C THR A 190 -13.66 -24.06 17.02
N ASN A 191 -12.49 -24.68 16.93
CA ASN A 191 -11.88 -25.42 18.04
C ASN A 191 -11.23 -24.48 19.08
N GLU A 192 -10.57 -25.06 20.08
CA GLU A 192 -9.87 -24.31 21.14
C GLU A 192 -8.76 -23.38 20.64
N PHE A 193 -8.29 -23.59 19.41
CA PHE A 193 -7.30 -22.75 18.73
C PHE A 193 -7.94 -21.76 17.74
N GLY A 194 -9.25 -21.55 17.82
CA GLY A 194 -9.99 -20.65 16.94
C GLY A 194 -9.98 -21.06 15.47
N SER A 195 -9.83 -22.36 15.17
CA SER A 195 -9.73 -22.86 13.80
C SER A 195 -10.79 -23.90 13.46
N PHE A 196 -11.13 -24.00 12.18
CA PHE A 196 -11.99 -25.03 11.61
C PHE A 196 -11.39 -25.52 10.28
N ASN A 197 -11.83 -26.69 9.81
CA ASN A 197 -11.44 -27.21 8.50
C ASN A 197 -12.63 -27.93 7.86
N GLY A 198 -12.58 -28.04 6.54
CA GLY A 198 -13.64 -28.66 5.76
C GLY A 198 -13.21 -28.93 4.33
N SER A 199 -14.15 -29.41 3.53
CA SER A 199 -13.92 -29.65 2.12
C SER A 199 -15.17 -29.48 1.27
N PHE A 200 -15.00 -28.99 0.05
CA PHE A 200 -16.04 -28.94 -0.97
C PHE A 200 -15.64 -29.77 -2.18
N VAL A 201 -16.57 -30.55 -2.73
CA VAL A 201 -16.38 -31.19 -4.03
C VAL A 201 -16.86 -30.21 -5.10
N LEU A 202 -15.96 -29.81 -6.00
CA LEU A 202 -16.30 -28.90 -7.10
C LEU A 202 -17.22 -29.61 -8.11
N PRO A 203 -18.34 -28.99 -8.51
CA PRO A 203 -19.19 -29.55 -9.56
C PRO A 203 -18.47 -29.54 -10.93
N SER A 204 -18.74 -30.56 -11.75
CA SER A 204 -18.09 -30.75 -13.06
C SER A 204 -18.83 -30.10 -14.25
N GLY A 205 -19.85 -29.28 -14.00
CA GLY A 205 -20.69 -28.64 -15.03
C GLY A 205 -20.83 -27.13 -14.90
N LEU A 206 -20.09 -26.49 -13.99
CA LEU A 206 -20.07 -25.03 -13.86
C LEU A 206 -19.00 -24.40 -14.75
N LEU A 207 -19.14 -23.09 -14.99
CA LEU A 207 -18.17 -22.32 -15.75
C LEU A 207 -16.82 -22.27 -15.01
N ASN A 208 -15.76 -22.70 -15.70
CA ASN A 208 -14.38 -22.53 -15.23
C ASN A 208 -14.06 -21.05 -15.01
N GLY A 209 -13.29 -20.75 -13.98
CA GLY A 209 -12.98 -19.37 -13.62
C GLY A 209 -12.57 -19.22 -12.16
N ASN A 210 -12.78 -18.02 -11.62
CA ASN A 210 -12.41 -17.67 -10.26
C ASN A 210 -13.55 -18.01 -9.31
N PHE A 211 -13.37 -19.05 -8.50
CA PHE A 211 -14.30 -19.43 -7.43
C PHE A 211 -13.89 -18.75 -6.13
N LYS A 212 -14.81 -18.72 -5.17
CA LYS A 212 -14.58 -18.06 -3.88
C LYS A 212 -15.13 -18.90 -2.74
N LEU A 213 -14.36 -19.00 -1.65
CA LEU A 213 -14.87 -19.38 -0.34
C LEU A 213 -15.20 -18.09 0.41
N SER A 214 -16.43 -17.95 0.85
CA SER A 214 -16.90 -16.81 1.67
C SER A 214 -17.28 -17.31 3.05
N ALA A 215 -16.69 -16.71 4.07
CA ALA A 215 -17.11 -16.82 5.47
C ALA A 215 -17.60 -15.45 5.97
N ASP A 216 -18.21 -15.40 7.15
CA ASP A 216 -18.82 -14.18 7.71
C ASP A 216 -17.85 -12.99 7.70
N ASP A 217 -16.61 -13.22 8.13
CA ASP A 217 -15.57 -12.19 8.29
C ASP A 217 -14.33 -12.46 7.43
N GLY A 218 -14.48 -13.13 6.29
CA GLY A 218 -13.34 -13.40 5.41
C GLY A 218 -13.67 -14.13 4.13
N GLU A 219 -12.85 -13.91 3.10
CA GLU A 219 -13.00 -14.57 1.80
C GLU A 219 -11.67 -15.05 1.26
N LEU A 220 -11.71 -16.05 0.38
CA LEU A 220 -10.56 -16.57 -0.33
C LEU A 220 -10.98 -16.95 -1.75
N SER A 221 -10.36 -16.33 -2.75
CA SER A 221 -10.51 -16.72 -4.15
C SER A 221 -9.51 -17.80 -4.56
N PHE A 222 -9.93 -18.66 -5.47
CA PHE A 222 -9.10 -19.70 -6.09
C PHE A 222 -9.59 -20.01 -7.51
N SER A 223 -8.71 -20.50 -8.37
CA SER A 223 -9.04 -20.78 -9.77
C SER A 223 -9.55 -22.22 -9.97
N VAL A 224 -10.54 -22.38 -10.82
CA VAL A 224 -11.03 -23.67 -11.31
C VAL A 224 -10.85 -23.70 -12.81
N GLU A 225 -9.92 -24.52 -13.28
CA GLU A 225 -9.54 -24.61 -14.69
C GLU A 225 -9.22 -26.04 -15.12
N ASP A 226 -9.41 -26.32 -16.40
CA ASP A 226 -8.91 -27.54 -17.05
C ASP A 226 -7.42 -27.45 -17.35
N TYR A 227 -6.60 -27.40 -16.30
CA TYR A 227 -5.15 -27.31 -16.44
C TYR A 227 -4.49 -28.70 -16.44
N LYS A 228 -3.51 -28.93 -17.33
CA LYS A 228 -2.57 -30.04 -17.17
C LYS A 228 -1.42 -29.57 -16.29
N ARG A 229 -1.06 -30.35 -15.27
CA ARG A 229 0.10 -30.02 -14.42
C ARG A 229 1.34 -29.90 -15.32
N PRO A 230 2.03 -28.75 -15.32
CA PRO A 230 3.28 -28.62 -16.05
C PRO A 230 4.29 -29.63 -15.50
N THR A 231 5.08 -30.22 -16.37
CA THR A 231 6.15 -31.16 -16.00
C THR A 231 7.51 -30.48 -15.85
N PHE A 232 7.59 -29.20 -16.21
CA PHE A 232 8.78 -28.36 -16.18
C PHE A 232 8.43 -26.91 -15.81
N TYR A 233 9.44 -26.14 -15.43
CA TYR A 233 9.36 -24.70 -15.21
C TYR A 233 10.48 -23.98 -15.97
N VAL A 234 10.25 -22.70 -16.25
CA VAL A 234 11.23 -21.81 -16.89
C VAL A 234 11.60 -20.73 -15.90
N GLN A 235 12.89 -20.56 -15.65
CA GLN A 235 13.41 -19.52 -14.78
C GLN A 235 14.33 -18.60 -15.58
N LEU A 236 14.09 -17.30 -15.52
CA LEU A 236 14.98 -16.29 -16.07
C LEU A 236 15.91 -15.78 -14.97
N ASP A 237 17.20 -15.68 -15.29
CA ASP A 237 18.19 -15.14 -14.38
C ASP A 237 18.07 -13.61 -14.30
N SER A 238 18.44 -13.05 -13.16
CA SER A 238 18.51 -11.60 -13.01
C SER A 238 19.66 -11.04 -13.86
N VAL A 239 19.39 -9.99 -14.63
CA VAL A 239 20.43 -9.28 -15.37
C VAL A 239 21.30 -8.49 -14.37
N PRO A 240 22.60 -8.80 -14.24
CA PRO A 240 23.45 -8.14 -13.27
C PRO A 240 23.72 -6.68 -13.65
N GLY A 241 23.87 -5.83 -12.64
CA GLY A 241 24.25 -4.41 -12.81
C GLY A 241 23.08 -3.49 -13.15
N ARG A 242 23.41 -2.33 -13.73
CA ARG A 242 22.43 -1.32 -14.18
C ARG A 242 22.48 -1.25 -15.70
N PRO A 243 21.49 -1.81 -16.41
CA PRO A 243 21.42 -1.70 -17.86
C PRO A 243 21.45 -0.23 -18.30
N GLN A 244 22.31 0.09 -19.26
CA GLN A 244 22.43 1.44 -19.80
C GLN A 244 21.75 1.53 -21.17
N LEU A 245 21.21 2.70 -21.48
CA LEU A 245 20.58 2.94 -22.77
C LEU A 245 21.61 2.78 -23.90
N GLY A 246 21.25 2.01 -24.93
CA GLY A 246 22.11 1.76 -26.09
C GLY A 246 23.16 0.66 -25.88
N GLN A 247 23.29 0.10 -24.68
CA GLN A 247 24.16 -1.04 -24.43
C GLN A 247 23.42 -2.37 -24.67
N PRO A 248 24.11 -3.41 -25.18
CA PRO A 248 23.52 -4.73 -25.30
C PRO A 248 23.21 -5.32 -23.92
N ILE A 249 22.10 -6.06 -23.83
CA ILE A 249 21.67 -6.77 -22.63
C ILE A 249 21.62 -8.26 -22.95
N THR A 250 22.27 -9.07 -22.13
CA THR A 250 22.17 -10.53 -22.19
C THR A 250 21.26 -11.01 -21.07
N ALA A 251 20.19 -11.73 -21.44
CA ALA A 251 19.31 -12.41 -20.50
C ALA A 251 19.51 -13.92 -20.66
N THR A 252 19.80 -14.60 -19.56
CA THR A 252 19.92 -16.06 -19.51
C THR A 252 18.74 -16.65 -18.74
N GLY A 253 18.45 -17.92 -18.99
CA GLY A 253 17.41 -18.64 -18.28
C GLY A 253 17.59 -20.13 -18.44
N ARG A 254 16.86 -20.91 -17.64
CA ARG A 254 16.93 -22.37 -17.61
C ARG A 254 15.52 -22.94 -17.68
N ALA A 255 15.38 -24.03 -18.42
CA ALA A 255 14.17 -24.86 -18.42
C ALA A 255 14.51 -26.18 -17.72
N LEU A 256 13.86 -26.43 -16.57
CA LEU A 256 14.12 -27.60 -15.75
C LEU A 256 12.81 -28.36 -15.54
N ALA A 257 12.87 -29.68 -15.68
CA ALA A 257 11.77 -30.52 -15.25
C ALA A 257 11.61 -30.45 -13.73
N TYR A 258 10.40 -30.64 -13.21
CA TYR A 258 10.18 -30.68 -11.75
C TYR A 258 10.90 -31.84 -11.06
N ALA A 259 11.35 -32.85 -11.81
CA ALA A 259 12.19 -33.93 -11.31
C ALA A 259 13.70 -33.58 -11.26
N GLY A 260 14.09 -32.38 -11.73
CA GLY A 260 15.44 -31.82 -11.58
C GLY A 260 16.31 -31.83 -12.84
N GLN A 261 15.98 -32.65 -13.85
CA GLN A 261 16.72 -32.70 -15.11
C GLN A 261 16.50 -31.47 -16.00
N ALA A 262 17.52 -31.09 -16.76
CA ALA A 262 17.40 -30.10 -17.83
C ALA A 262 16.46 -30.60 -18.93
N THR A 263 15.61 -29.70 -19.44
CA THR A 263 14.76 -30.00 -20.58
C THR A 263 15.56 -29.73 -21.85
N ASP A 264 16.25 -30.74 -22.37
CA ASP A 264 17.05 -30.63 -23.61
C ASP A 264 16.18 -30.65 -24.89
N GLY A 265 16.60 -29.93 -25.93
CA GLY A 265 15.97 -29.94 -27.25
C GLY A 265 14.54 -29.36 -27.31
N ALA A 266 14.11 -28.62 -26.29
CA ALA A 266 12.78 -28.03 -26.25
C ALA A 266 12.71 -26.76 -27.10
N ALA A 267 11.66 -26.63 -27.90
CA ALA A 267 11.37 -25.40 -28.62
C ALA A 267 10.91 -24.30 -27.65
N VAL A 268 11.65 -23.19 -27.63
CA VAL A 268 11.37 -21.99 -26.83
C VAL A 268 10.84 -20.92 -27.76
N SER A 269 9.67 -20.36 -27.45
CA SER A 269 9.15 -19.16 -28.11
C SER A 269 9.24 -17.99 -27.13
N TYR A 270 9.79 -16.86 -27.57
CA TYR A 270 9.99 -15.70 -26.72
C TYR A 270 9.46 -14.42 -27.37
N ARG A 271 9.11 -13.46 -26.51
CA ARG A 271 8.69 -12.11 -26.89
C ARG A 271 9.29 -11.12 -25.90
N ILE A 272 10.02 -10.15 -26.43
CA ILE A 272 10.69 -9.11 -25.67
C ILE A 272 9.93 -7.80 -25.86
N VAL A 273 9.55 -7.20 -24.73
CA VAL A 273 8.72 -6.01 -24.69
C VAL A 273 9.41 -4.93 -23.89
N ARG A 274 9.54 -3.74 -24.47
CA ARG A 274 9.95 -2.53 -23.78
C ARG A 274 8.72 -1.84 -23.22
N ARG A 275 8.74 -1.55 -21.92
CA ARG A 275 7.75 -0.72 -21.23
C ARG A 275 8.39 0.58 -20.80
N GLU A 276 7.79 1.69 -21.18
CA GLU A 276 8.20 3.00 -20.69
C GLU A 276 7.65 3.20 -19.27
N LEU A 277 8.56 3.38 -18.31
CA LEU A 277 8.22 3.82 -16.96
C LEU A 277 8.56 5.31 -16.88
N TRP A 278 7.54 6.16 -16.83
CA TRP A 278 7.76 7.57 -16.49
C TRP A 278 8.00 7.67 -14.98
N PRO A 279 9.17 8.15 -14.53
CA PRO A 279 9.36 8.45 -13.12
C PRO A 279 8.38 9.55 -12.70
N LEU A 280 7.85 9.43 -11.48
CA LEU A 280 7.07 10.46 -10.82
C LEU A 280 7.96 11.70 -10.59
N PHE A 281 7.99 12.63 -11.54
CA PHE A 281 8.42 13.98 -11.24
C PHE A 281 7.20 14.73 -10.67
N ASP A 282 7.08 14.74 -9.34
CA ASP A 282 6.14 15.61 -8.65
C ASP A 282 6.63 17.06 -8.78
N TYR A 283 6.20 17.74 -9.84
CA TYR A 283 6.27 19.19 -9.90
C TYR A 283 5.12 19.77 -9.07
N GLY A 284 5.34 19.81 -7.75
CA GLY A 284 4.47 20.49 -6.81
C GLY A 284 4.28 21.96 -7.18
N ARG A 285 3.16 22.26 -7.85
CA ARG A 285 2.57 23.61 -7.87
C ARG A 285 1.29 23.55 -7.02
N PRO A 286 1.14 24.40 -5.99
CA PRO A 286 -0.09 24.43 -5.21
C PRO A 286 -1.25 24.84 -6.13
N GLY A 287 -2.26 23.98 -6.26
CA GLY A 287 -3.53 24.32 -6.93
C GLY A 287 -3.83 23.61 -8.26
N ARG A 288 -2.93 22.78 -8.80
CA ARG A 288 -3.31 21.82 -9.87
C ARG A 288 -2.95 20.41 -9.44
N ARG A 289 -3.95 19.70 -8.89
CA ARG A 289 -3.92 18.24 -8.73
C ARG A 289 -3.99 17.58 -10.11
N GLY A 290 -2.89 17.64 -10.84
CA GLY A 290 -2.67 16.94 -12.09
C GLY A 290 -1.44 16.07 -11.95
N GLY A 291 -1.46 15.13 -11.00
CA GLY A 291 -0.46 14.09 -10.96
C GLY A 291 -0.55 13.29 -12.25
N TYR A 292 0.51 13.30 -13.05
CA TYR A 292 0.64 12.33 -14.14
C TYR A 292 0.74 10.97 -13.48
N TRP A 293 -0.37 10.22 -13.48
CA TRP A 293 -0.38 8.84 -13.03
C TRP A 293 0.68 8.06 -13.83
N PRO A 294 1.67 7.43 -13.16
CA PRO A 294 2.61 6.56 -13.85
C PRO A 294 1.80 5.39 -14.44
N GLY A 295 1.71 5.30 -15.76
CA GLY A 295 0.90 4.23 -16.37
C GLY A 295 0.49 4.36 -17.82
N ARG A 296 0.87 5.42 -18.55
CA ARG A 296 0.65 5.49 -20.01
C ARG A 296 1.94 5.64 -20.81
N GLY A 297 3.03 5.09 -20.31
CA GLY A 297 4.18 4.82 -21.17
C GLY A 297 3.78 3.82 -22.26
N GLY A 298 4.30 3.99 -23.47
CA GLY A 298 4.05 3.05 -24.56
C GLY A 298 4.57 1.65 -24.21
N GLN A 299 3.85 0.61 -24.62
CA GLN A 299 4.38 -0.74 -24.67
C GLN A 299 4.78 -1.03 -26.12
N GLN A 300 6.05 -1.34 -26.35
CA GLN A 300 6.56 -1.67 -27.68
C GLN A 300 7.22 -3.04 -27.66
N GLU A 301 6.78 -3.93 -28.54
CA GLU A 301 7.50 -5.16 -28.82
C GLU A 301 8.80 -4.83 -29.56
N ILE A 302 9.92 -5.32 -29.03
CA ILE A 302 11.25 -5.04 -29.57
C ILE A 302 11.85 -6.25 -30.29
N ALA A 303 11.43 -7.46 -29.94
CA ALA A 303 11.80 -8.69 -30.63
C ALA A 303 10.84 -9.83 -30.26
N HIS A 304 10.71 -10.81 -31.15
CA HIS A 304 10.15 -12.13 -30.87
C HIS A 304 10.93 -13.16 -31.69
N GLY A 305 10.84 -14.42 -31.30
CA GLY A 305 11.48 -15.48 -32.07
C GLY A 305 11.33 -16.83 -31.39
N THR A 306 11.98 -17.82 -32.00
CA THR A 306 12.10 -19.16 -31.45
C THR A 306 13.58 -19.53 -31.26
N THR A 307 13.85 -20.36 -30.27
CA THR A 307 15.16 -20.96 -30.02
C THR A 307 14.95 -22.37 -29.46
N THR A 308 16.04 -23.10 -29.22
CA THR A 308 16.01 -24.44 -28.62
C THR A 308 16.86 -24.44 -27.37
N THR A 309 16.42 -25.15 -26.34
CA THR A 309 17.26 -25.37 -25.16
C THR A 309 18.44 -26.27 -25.51
N ASP A 310 19.59 -25.96 -24.92
CA ASP A 310 20.78 -26.80 -24.85
C ASP A 310 20.88 -27.45 -23.45
N ALA A 311 21.36 -28.69 -23.41
CA ALA A 311 21.62 -29.43 -22.16
C ALA A 311 22.84 -28.89 -21.39
#